data_AF-A0A6G0XVP2-F1
#
_entry.id   AF-A0A6G0XVP2-F1
#
_cell.length_a   1.000
_cell.length_b   1.000
_cell.length_c   1.000
_cell.angle_alpha   90.00
_cell.angle_beta   90.00
_cell.angle_gamma   90.00
#
_symmetry.space_group_name_H-M   'P 1'
#
loop_
_entity.id
_entity.type
_entity.pdbx_description
1 polymer ?
#
loop_
_entity_poly.entity_id
_entity_poly.type
_entity_poly.pdbx_seq_one_letter_code
_entity_poly.pdbx_strand_id
1 'polypeptide(L)'
;MASLFLLPPAHMKVVARVRPMLRGETAKGSGSCVNIIVGGTTASKNIQIDDHLFQVDRVYDERVSQRDIFHKELGNKIADLFEGHDVTAFACGAPTSGKSFTMEGSAKSPGLIPRAMVKLFQVGKEQVADFRVEVALHEIYQHKVLDLLAAKANQDDVSVCATSDDRLVLQGLTSKHIGSNDDFIALYERACKRRRGTTSYHSRGNRSHFVLQVRVESRGFDGLVRSGCLHMMDLASQDDICPTAQESASMLLGMQPYDESLVSRILVDRVTNSNLALMICTISPARSLLKDTLEALQHAAKKKQVVGTTPLSSFELTPKAKSSKSPTLDTTAPWSKKRCDCGSGMVAMKKLKFQDDEKLTGDAVGCSQAIAKPRTSHGGDSNPSVSKGSIKHILTMAMDYEKRGKGRTAIALYMVARDLLDEPNTKLEARIQELAQSFPPTPCNFTTSASLTVKSRVQTILEADVLHTLNHGPKSMLLEFQGIGEKKAAKILAGRADIKYASMNDLIKAGMGEKQVAQFHQLNVESQLRLLRQLEEHERKQSRHSMTPLTPRWPTVPFTDA
;
A
#
# COMPACT_ATOMS: atom_id res chain seq x y z
N MET A 1 -9.16 -41.04 8.39
CA MET A 1 -8.66 -39.77 8.95
C MET A 1 -8.89 -38.68 7.92
N ALA A 2 -9.44 -37.55 8.34
CA ALA A 2 -10.17 -36.61 7.52
C ALA A 2 -9.36 -36.02 6.35
N SER A 3 -10.02 -36.01 5.19
CA SER A 3 -9.71 -35.21 4.01
C SER A 3 -9.67 -33.73 4.41
N LEU A 4 -8.45 -33.20 4.55
CA LEU A 4 -8.21 -31.78 4.73
C LEU A 4 -8.32 -31.14 3.35
N PHE A 5 -9.49 -30.57 3.09
CA PHE A 5 -9.86 -29.82 1.89
C PHE A 5 -8.72 -28.96 1.36
N LEU A 6 -8.41 -29.13 0.06
CA LEU A 6 -7.64 -28.16 -0.70
C LEU A 6 -8.42 -26.85 -0.81
N LEU A 7 -8.01 -25.90 0.00
CA LEU A 7 -8.28 -24.49 -0.21
C LEU A 7 -7.15 -23.94 -1.11
N PRO A 8 -7.43 -22.97 -2.01
CA PRO A 8 -6.35 -22.14 -2.56
C PRO A 8 -5.63 -21.46 -1.37
N PRO A 9 -4.35 -21.06 -1.51
CA PRO A 9 -3.63 -20.43 -0.41
C PRO A 9 -4.44 -19.27 0.14
N ALA A 10 -4.59 -19.21 1.46
CA ALA A 10 -5.63 -18.45 2.17
C ALA A 10 -5.63 -16.91 1.88
N HIS A 11 -4.69 -16.37 1.12
CA HIS A 11 -4.49 -14.93 0.94
C HIS A 11 -4.05 -14.49 -0.48
N MET A 12 -4.55 -15.09 -1.56
CA MET A 12 -4.41 -14.46 -2.89
C MET A 12 -5.38 -13.29 -3.04
N LYS A 13 -4.84 -12.07 -3.15
CA LYS A 13 -5.59 -10.84 -3.37
C LYS A 13 -5.64 -10.52 -4.86
N VAL A 14 -6.84 -10.34 -5.40
CA VAL A 14 -7.08 -10.02 -6.81
C VAL A 14 -7.58 -8.59 -6.93
N VAL A 15 -6.79 -7.74 -7.57
CA VAL A 15 -7.17 -6.35 -7.88
C VAL A 15 -7.27 -6.16 -9.38
N ALA A 16 -8.24 -5.37 -9.82
CA ALA A 16 -8.40 -4.97 -11.21
C ALA A 16 -7.97 -3.52 -11.39
N ARG A 17 -7.31 -3.23 -12.51
CA ARG A 17 -6.83 -1.89 -12.84
C ARG A 17 -7.27 -1.50 -14.26
N VAL A 18 -8.15 -0.51 -14.33
CA VAL A 18 -8.54 0.15 -15.57
C VAL A 18 -7.51 1.20 -15.93
N ARG A 19 -6.92 1.11 -17.12
CA ARG A 19 -6.07 2.20 -17.65
C ARG A 19 -6.92 3.28 -18.33
N PRO A 20 -6.39 4.50 -18.53
CA PRO A 20 -7.04 5.47 -19.41
C PRO A 20 -7.21 4.96 -20.85
N MET A 21 -8.17 5.53 -21.58
CA MET A 21 -8.29 5.36 -23.03
C MET A 21 -7.02 5.85 -23.74
N LEU A 22 -6.49 5.05 -24.66
CA LEU A 22 -5.33 5.44 -25.47
C LEU A 22 -5.77 6.33 -26.65
N ARG A 23 -4.88 7.22 -27.09
CA ARG A 23 -5.14 8.12 -28.24
C ARG A 23 -5.61 7.37 -29.49
N GLY A 24 -5.03 6.20 -29.78
CA GLY A 24 -5.42 5.38 -30.93
C GLY A 24 -6.80 4.73 -30.79
N GLU A 25 -7.30 4.51 -29.57
CA GLU A 25 -8.64 3.98 -29.31
C GLU A 25 -9.68 5.09 -29.43
N THR A 26 -9.38 6.27 -28.88
CA THR A 26 -10.22 7.47 -29.01
C THR A 26 -10.32 7.94 -30.46
N ALA A 27 -9.21 7.94 -31.20
CA ALA A 27 -9.19 8.34 -32.61
C ALA A 27 -10.03 7.40 -33.51
N LYS A 28 -10.18 6.14 -33.11
CA LYS A 28 -11.06 5.16 -33.78
C LYS A 28 -12.53 5.26 -33.34
N GLY A 29 -12.87 6.24 -32.50
CA GLY A 29 -14.22 6.41 -31.97
C GLY A 29 -14.66 5.32 -30.98
N SER A 30 -13.72 4.57 -30.38
CA SER A 30 -14.09 3.53 -29.42
C SER A 30 -14.60 4.17 -28.13
N GLY A 31 -15.84 3.84 -27.73
CA GLY A 31 -16.39 4.22 -26.43
C GLY A 31 -15.81 3.39 -25.30
N SER A 32 -16.04 3.81 -24.05
CA SER A 32 -15.71 3.00 -22.88
C SER A 32 -16.74 1.88 -22.68
N CYS A 33 -16.30 0.65 -22.42
CA CYS A 33 -17.16 -0.50 -22.09
C CYS A 33 -17.15 -0.87 -20.59
N VAL A 34 -16.39 -0.13 -19.77
CA VAL A 34 -16.18 -0.46 -18.35
C VAL A 34 -16.91 0.52 -17.47
N ASN A 35 -17.81 0.01 -16.63
CA ASN A 35 -18.49 0.78 -15.59
C ASN A 35 -18.04 0.30 -14.20
N ILE A 36 -17.49 1.20 -13.39
CA ILE A 36 -17.02 0.88 -12.04
C ILE A 36 -18.12 1.21 -11.04
N ILE A 37 -18.68 0.18 -10.40
CA ILE A 37 -19.75 0.37 -9.43
C ILE A 37 -19.14 0.55 -8.04
N VAL A 38 -19.29 1.77 -7.49
CA VAL A 38 -18.90 2.09 -6.12
C VAL A 38 -20.03 1.66 -5.18
N GLY A 39 -19.85 0.54 -4.46
CA GLY A 39 -20.73 0.19 -3.36
C GLY A 39 -20.59 1.22 -2.23
N GLY A 40 -21.57 1.34 -1.32
CA GLY A 40 -21.58 2.36 -0.23
C GLY A 40 -20.39 2.35 0.75
N THR A 41 -19.38 1.49 0.54
CA THR A 41 -18.09 1.50 1.25
C THR A 41 -16.99 2.01 0.31
N THR A 42 -16.01 2.74 0.86
CA THR A 42 -14.97 3.55 0.16
C THR A 42 -14.08 2.85 -0.87
N ALA A 43 -14.25 1.56 -1.16
CA ALA A 43 -13.49 0.84 -2.19
C ALA A 43 -14.43 0.16 -3.19
N SER A 44 -14.30 0.53 -4.47
CA SER A 44 -14.97 -0.13 -5.58
C SER A 44 -14.51 -1.58 -5.67
N LYS A 45 -15.44 -2.52 -5.59
CA LYS A 45 -15.18 -3.97 -5.73
C LYS A 45 -15.78 -4.57 -7.00
N ASN A 46 -16.66 -3.82 -7.65
CA ASN A 46 -17.52 -4.30 -8.72
C ASN A 46 -17.18 -3.59 -10.03
N ILE A 47 -17.03 -4.38 -11.09
CA ILE A 47 -16.86 -3.91 -12.46
C ILE A 47 -18.01 -4.47 -13.27
N GLN A 48 -18.73 -3.61 -13.96
CA GLN A 48 -19.76 -3.99 -14.91
C GLN A 48 -19.26 -3.75 -16.33
N ILE A 49 -19.45 -4.74 -17.19
CA ILE A 49 -19.20 -4.67 -18.63
C ILE A 49 -20.43 -5.21 -19.34
N ASP A 50 -21.12 -4.33 -20.07
CA ASP A 50 -22.47 -4.60 -20.59
C ASP A 50 -23.35 -5.23 -19.49
N ASP A 51 -23.86 -6.44 -19.69
CA ASP A 51 -24.72 -7.16 -18.73
C ASP A 51 -23.94 -8.02 -17.70
N HIS A 52 -22.61 -8.04 -17.76
CA HIS A 52 -21.77 -8.86 -16.89
C HIS A 52 -21.26 -8.07 -15.69
N LEU A 53 -21.45 -8.61 -14.49
CA LEU A 53 -20.94 -8.05 -13.24
C LEU A 53 -19.82 -8.93 -12.68
N PHE A 54 -18.64 -8.33 -12.50
CA PHE A 54 -17.46 -8.98 -11.92
C PHE A 54 -17.13 -8.39 -10.57
N GLN A 55 -16.79 -9.25 -9.61
CA GLN A 55 -16.39 -8.83 -8.27
C GLN A 55 -14.95 -9.25 -7.98
N VAL A 56 -14.11 -8.27 -7.64
CA VAL A 56 -12.70 -8.46 -7.23
C VAL A 56 -12.48 -7.90 -5.83
N ASP A 57 -11.26 -7.95 -5.29
CA ASP A 57 -10.98 -7.36 -3.96
C ASP A 57 -10.93 -5.84 -4.00
N ARG A 58 -10.46 -5.30 -5.13
CA ARG A 58 -10.44 -3.87 -5.40
C ARG A 58 -10.37 -3.55 -6.89
N VAL A 59 -11.04 -2.49 -7.29
CA VAL A 59 -11.00 -1.91 -8.61
C VAL A 59 -10.31 -0.55 -8.54
N TYR A 60 -9.29 -0.38 -9.36
CA TYR A 60 -8.59 0.87 -9.58
C TYR A 60 -9.04 1.47 -10.91
N ASP A 61 -9.61 2.68 -10.85
CA ASP A 61 -9.99 3.42 -12.05
C ASP A 61 -8.77 4.05 -12.74
N GLU A 62 -9.03 4.66 -13.91
CA GLU A 62 -8.02 5.30 -14.75
C GLU A 62 -7.26 6.46 -14.07
N ARG A 63 -7.78 7.00 -12.98
CA ARG A 63 -7.20 8.15 -12.27
C ARG A 63 -6.22 7.73 -11.18
N VAL A 64 -6.20 6.45 -10.81
CA VAL A 64 -5.35 5.96 -9.73
C VAL A 64 -3.89 5.83 -10.18
N SER A 65 -3.01 6.51 -9.45
CA SER A 65 -1.58 6.53 -9.76
C SER A 65 -0.87 5.23 -9.38
N GLN A 66 0.27 4.98 -10.02
CA GLN A 66 1.18 3.87 -9.67
C GLN A 66 1.61 3.88 -8.21
N ARG A 67 1.84 5.08 -7.68
CA ARG A 67 2.22 5.30 -6.29
C ARG A 67 1.13 4.81 -5.34
N ASP A 68 -0.13 5.12 -5.63
CA ASP A 68 -1.24 4.78 -4.75
C ASP A 68 -1.54 3.29 -4.76
N ILE A 69 -1.43 2.63 -5.93
CA ILE A 69 -1.54 1.16 -6.03
C ILE A 69 -0.42 0.52 -5.19
N PHE A 70 0.83 0.96 -5.35
CA PHE A 70 1.95 0.45 -4.56
C PHE A 70 1.71 0.58 -3.05
N HIS A 71 1.37 1.77 -2.56
CA HIS A 71 1.14 1.98 -1.13
C HIS A 71 -0.01 1.13 -0.58
N LYS A 72 -1.08 0.95 -1.35
CA LYS A 72 -2.27 0.22 -0.93
C LYS A 72 -2.11 -1.29 -0.95
N GLU A 73 -1.30 -1.82 -1.87
CA GLU A 73 -1.23 -3.25 -2.15
C GLU A 73 0.06 -3.92 -1.69
N LEU A 74 1.21 -3.24 -1.79
CA LEU A 74 2.53 -3.86 -1.59
C LEU A 74 3.42 -3.14 -0.57
N GLY A 75 3.25 -1.84 -0.37
CA GLY A 75 4.21 -0.99 0.37
C GLY A 75 4.49 -1.44 1.81
N ASN A 76 3.45 -1.85 2.55
CA ASN A 76 3.61 -2.35 3.93
C ASN A 76 4.12 -3.80 3.99
N LYS A 77 4.01 -4.53 2.88
CA LYS A 77 4.35 -5.95 2.76
C LYS A 77 5.82 -6.19 2.45
N ILE A 78 6.54 -5.15 2.06
CA ILE A 78 8.00 -5.19 1.89
C ILE A 78 8.72 -5.48 3.23
N ALA A 79 8.14 -5.08 4.37
CA ALA A 79 8.72 -5.38 5.68
C ALA A 79 8.69 -6.89 6.00
N ASP A 80 7.64 -7.59 5.56
CA ASP A 80 7.45 -9.03 5.78
C ASP A 80 8.65 -9.85 5.22
N LEU A 81 9.37 -9.35 4.21
CA LEU A 81 10.58 -9.98 3.66
C LEU A 81 11.70 -10.12 4.69
N PHE A 82 11.88 -9.11 5.54
CA PHE A 82 12.87 -9.12 6.63
C PHE A 82 12.43 -10.00 7.81
N GLU A 83 11.14 -10.36 7.86
CA GLU A 83 10.64 -11.35 8.81
C GLU A 83 10.75 -12.78 8.28
N GLY A 84 11.26 -12.97 7.05
CA GLY A 84 11.42 -14.28 6.43
C GLY A 84 10.17 -14.76 5.68
N HIS A 85 9.24 -13.87 5.36
CA HIS A 85 8.04 -14.20 4.62
C HIS A 85 8.17 -13.86 3.14
N ASP A 86 7.69 -14.76 2.28
CA ASP A 86 7.68 -14.54 0.84
C ASP A 86 6.50 -13.67 0.41
N VAL A 87 6.74 -12.83 -0.60
CA VAL A 87 5.75 -11.94 -1.20
C VAL A 87 5.79 -12.09 -2.71
N THR A 88 4.66 -12.39 -3.32
CA THR A 88 4.53 -12.53 -4.78
C THR A 88 3.53 -11.52 -5.33
N ALA A 89 3.93 -10.76 -6.35
CA ALA A 89 3.05 -9.84 -7.07
C ALA A 89 3.20 -10.04 -8.58
N PHE A 90 2.09 -10.18 -9.29
CA PHE A 90 2.13 -10.38 -10.74
C PHE A 90 1.01 -9.63 -11.46
N ALA A 91 1.34 -9.13 -12.64
CA ALA A 91 0.38 -8.47 -13.54
C ALA A 91 -0.04 -9.42 -14.67
N CYS A 92 -1.34 -9.45 -14.96
CA CYS A 92 -1.92 -10.24 -16.05
C CYS A 92 -3.00 -9.45 -16.79
N GLY A 93 -3.22 -9.76 -18.06
CA GLY A 93 -4.22 -9.12 -18.89
C GLY A 93 -3.84 -9.15 -20.38
N ALA A 94 -4.69 -8.59 -21.21
CA ALA A 94 -4.51 -8.52 -22.65
C ALA A 94 -3.23 -7.77 -23.08
N PRO A 95 -2.74 -7.91 -24.33
CA PRO A 95 -1.73 -7.01 -24.87
C PRO A 95 -2.19 -5.56 -24.72
N THR A 96 -1.28 -4.63 -24.43
CA THR A 96 -1.58 -3.18 -24.27
C THR A 96 -2.53 -2.79 -23.13
N SER A 97 -2.99 -3.74 -22.29
CA SER A 97 -3.85 -3.45 -21.13
C SER A 97 -3.14 -2.71 -19.99
N GLY A 98 -1.80 -2.69 -19.99
CA GLY A 98 -0.99 -1.94 -19.02
C GLY A 98 -0.20 -2.78 -18.02
N LYS A 99 0.06 -4.07 -18.29
CA LYS A 99 0.88 -4.96 -17.45
C LYS A 99 2.28 -4.39 -17.14
N SER A 100 3.10 -4.20 -18.17
CA SER A 100 4.45 -3.63 -18.02
C SER A 100 4.42 -2.20 -17.51
N PHE A 101 3.43 -1.39 -17.91
CA PHE A 101 3.22 -0.06 -17.31
C PHE A 101 2.96 -0.16 -15.80
N THR A 102 2.25 -1.20 -15.34
CA THR A 102 1.98 -1.44 -13.92
C THR A 102 3.25 -1.88 -13.18
N MET A 103 3.97 -2.85 -13.71
CA MET A 103 5.13 -3.45 -13.05
C MET A 103 6.38 -2.56 -13.13
N GLU A 104 6.78 -2.16 -14.32
CA GLU A 104 7.98 -1.34 -14.59
C GLU A 104 7.65 0.16 -14.56
N GLY A 105 6.58 0.57 -15.25
CA GLY A 105 6.18 1.96 -15.38
C GLY A 105 7.00 2.74 -16.39
N SER A 106 7.11 4.04 -16.17
CA SER A 106 7.91 4.96 -16.99
C SER A 106 8.82 5.80 -16.11
N ALA A 107 9.79 6.50 -16.71
CA ALA A 107 10.67 7.40 -15.99
C ALA A 107 9.89 8.48 -15.19
N LYS A 108 8.76 8.97 -15.73
CA LYS A 108 7.90 9.96 -15.07
C LYS A 108 6.93 9.33 -14.06
N SER A 109 6.55 8.08 -14.27
CA SER A 109 5.63 7.35 -13.40
C SER A 109 6.16 5.94 -13.13
N PRO A 110 7.14 5.79 -12.22
CA PRO A 110 7.73 4.51 -11.87
C PRO A 110 6.66 3.53 -11.38
N GLY A 111 6.79 2.26 -11.79
CA GLY A 111 5.86 1.19 -11.44
C GLY A 111 6.13 0.53 -10.09
N LEU A 112 5.56 -0.65 -9.90
CA LEU A 112 5.66 -1.37 -8.63
C LEU A 112 7.09 -1.85 -8.34
N ILE A 113 7.82 -2.34 -9.34
CA ILE A 113 9.19 -2.86 -9.19
C ILE A 113 10.16 -1.80 -8.63
N PRO A 114 10.36 -0.64 -9.29
CA PRO A 114 11.29 0.37 -8.79
C PRO A 114 10.86 0.91 -7.42
N ARG A 115 9.56 1.00 -7.13
CA ARG A 115 9.05 1.44 -5.82
C ARG A 115 9.30 0.40 -4.73
N ALA A 116 9.14 -0.88 -5.04
CA ALA A 116 9.43 -1.97 -4.11
C ALA A 116 10.90 -1.95 -3.70
N MET A 117 11.82 -1.76 -4.65
CA MET A 117 13.27 -1.72 -4.35
C MET A 117 13.68 -0.50 -3.52
N VAL A 118 13.15 0.68 -3.85
CA VAL A 118 13.36 1.88 -3.01
C VAL A 118 12.86 1.63 -1.57
N LYS A 119 11.65 1.07 -1.44
CA LYS A 119 11.07 0.78 -0.12
C LYS A 119 11.83 -0.31 0.63
N LEU A 120 12.35 -1.33 -0.06
CA LEU A 120 13.11 -2.43 0.52
C LEU A 120 14.38 -1.90 1.18
N PHE A 121 15.18 -1.10 0.45
CA PHE A 121 16.38 -0.50 1.04
C PHE A 121 16.08 0.53 2.12
N GLN A 122 14.96 1.26 1.99
CA GLN A 122 14.50 2.15 3.05
C GLN A 122 14.19 1.37 4.35
N VAL A 123 13.37 0.31 4.27
CA VAL A 123 12.99 -0.52 5.42
C VAL A 123 14.22 -1.20 6.02
N GLY A 124 15.09 -1.78 5.19
CA GLY A 124 16.31 -2.43 5.66
C GLY A 124 17.19 -1.47 6.47
N LYS A 125 17.41 -0.25 5.98
CA LYS A 125 18.23 0.76 6.69
C LYS A 125 17.57 1.30 7.96
N GLU A 126 16.24 1.42 7.98
CA GLU A 126 15.51 2.00 9.11
C GLU A 126 15.25 0.99 10.24
N GLN A 127 15.08 -0.30 9.91
CA GLN A 127 14.47 -1.28 10.83
C GLN A 127 15.37 -2.48 11.13
N VAL A 128 16.42 -2.72 10.34
CA VAL A 128 17.22 -3.95 10.43
C VAL A 128 18.71 -3.60 10.52
N ALA A 129 19.40 -4.18 11.51
CA ALA A 129 20.80 -3.88 11.76
C ALA A 129 21.75 -4.44 10.68
N ASP A 130 21.47 -5.65 10.20
CA ASP A 130 22.26 -6.34 9.18
C ASP A 130 21.35 -7.12 8.24
N PHE A 131 21.46 -6.83 6.94
CA PHE A 131 20.72 -7.50 5.89
C PHE A 131 21.53 -7.57 4.60
N ARG A 132 21.26 -8.61 3.80
CA ARG A 132 21.85 -8.83 2.47
C ARG A 132 20.73 -8.99 1.47
N VAL A 133 20.96 -8.46 0.27
CA VAL A 133 20.00 -8.51 -0.82
C VAL A 133 20.66 -9.15 -2.03
N GLU A 134 20.02 -10.19 -2.55
CA GLU A 134 20.39 -10.85 -3.81
C GLU A 134 19.28 -10.68 -4.83
N VAL A 135 19.66 -10.39 -6.07
CA VAL A 135 18.72 -10.19 -7.18
C VAL A 135 19.01 -11.19 -8.29
N ALA A 136 17.95 -11.83 -8.78
CA ALA A 136 17.95 -12.61 -10.00
C ALA A 136 16.85 -12.08 -10.95
N LEU A 137 17.18 -12.01 -12.23
CA LEU A 137 16.30 -11.50 -13.29
C LEU A 137 16.29 -12.51 -14.42
N HIS A 138 15.12 -13.05 -14.75
CA HIS A 138 14.96 -14.03 -15.82
C HIS A 138 13.71 -13.79 -16.65
N GLU A 139 13.74 -14.33 -17.86
CA GLU A 139 12.64 -14.32 -18.80
C GLU A 139 12.23 -15.74 -19.12
N ILE A 140 10.94 -16.05 -19.05
CA ILE A 140 10.42 -17.34 -19.49
C ILE A 140 9.85 -17.15 -20.90
N TYR A 141 10.40 -17.88 -21.85
CA TYR A 141 10.01 -17.80 -23.26
C TYR A 141 10.09 -19.18 -23.90
N GLN A 142 9.00 -19.63 -24.55
CA GLN A 142 8.93 -20.94 -25.22
C GLN A 142 9.40 -22.10 -24.31
N HIS A 143 8.86 -22.19 -23.09
CA HIS A 143 9.21 -23.21 -22.08
C HIS A 143 10.68 -23.23 -21.62
N LYS A 144 11.48 -22.21 -21.95
CA LYS A 144 12.84 -22.05 -21.46
C LYS A 144 12.96 -20.87 -20.51
N VAL A 145 13.84 -21.00 -19.52
CA VAL A 145 14.23 -19.92 -18.61
C VAL A 145 15.51 -19.29 -19.15
N LEU A 146 15.46 -18.00 -19.43
CA LEU A 146 16.56 -17.21 -19.96
C LEU A 146 17.09 -16.30 -18.84
N ASP A 147 18.34 -16.49 -18.42
CA ASP A 147 18.99 -15.67 -17.40
C ASP A 147 19.42 -14.30 -17.97
N LEU A 148 18.81 -13.22 -17.46
CA LEU A 148 19.09 -11.88 -17.93
C LEU A 148 20.35 -11.26 -17.32
N LEU A 149 20.95 -11.89 -16.30
CA LEU A 149 22.17 -11.45 -15.60
C LEU A 149 23.43 -12.23 -16.00
N ALA A 150 23.27 -13.44 -16.55
CA ALA A 150 24.37 -14.29 -17.04
C ALA A 150 25.19 -13.66 -18.18
N ALA A 151 26.36 -14.24 -18.48
CA ALA A 151 27.02 -13.98 -19.76
C ALA A 151 26.11 -14.47 -20.91
N LYS A 152 26.19 -13.82 -22.08
CA LYS A 152 25.29 -14.16 -23.22
C LYS A 152 25.40 -15.64 -23.64
N ALA A 153 26.58 -16.24 -23.46
CA ALA A 153 26.83 -17.64 -23.77
C ALA A 153 26.08 -18.62 -22.84
N ASN A 154 25.77 -18.21 -21.61
CA ASN A 154 25.22 -19.07 -20.56
C ASN A 154 23.77 -18.69 -20.22
N GLN A 155 23.11 -17.93 -21.10
CA GLN A 155 21.77 -17.40 -20.86
C GLN A 155 20.71 -18.51 -20.76
N ASP A 156 20.94 -19.65 -21.42
CA ASP A 156 19.97 -20.75 -21.56
C ASP A 156 20.32 -21.95 -20.66
N ASP A 157 21.32 -21.82 -19.79
CA ASP A 157 21.84 -22.91 -18.93
C ASP A 157 21.02 -23.12 -17.64
N VAL A 158 19.81 -22.56 -17.59
CA VAL A 158 18.94 -22.64 -16.40
C VAL A 158 17.98 -23.82 -16.52
N SER A 159 18.12 -24.79 -15.62
CA SER A 159 17.21 -25.93 -15.50
C SER A 159 16.21 -25.73 -14.36
N VAL A 160 15.03 -26.33 -14.50
CA VAL A 160 13.99 -26.28 -13.45
C VAL A 160 13.91 -27.63 -12.77
N CYS A 161 14.23 -27.66 -11.49
CA CYS A 161 14.23 -28.86 -10.65
C CYS A 161 13.21 -28.73 -9.52
N ALA A 162 12.68 -29.85 -9.04
CA ALA A 162 11.89 -29.90 -7.81
C ALA A 162 12.78 -30.40 -6.67
N THR A 163 12.65 -29.79 -5.50
CA THR A 163 13.28 -30.27 -4.26
C THR A 163 12.50 -31.42 -3.65
N SER A 164 13.02 -32.04 -2.60
CA SER A 164 12.31 -33.09 -1.83
C SER A 164 10.98 -32.62 -1.25
N ASP A 165 10.83 -31.31 -1.03
CA ASP A 165 9.64 -30.68 -0.46
C ASP A 165 8.72 -30.12 -1.56
N ASP A 166 8.84 -30.63 -2.79
CA ASP A 166 8.14 -30.19 -4.01
C ASP A 166 8.33 -28.71 -4.40
N ARG A 167 9.25 -27.99 -3.77
CA ARG A 167 9.57 -26.60 -4.16
C ARG A 167 10.35 -26.56 -5.46
N LEU A 168 9.98 -25.65 -6.36
CA LEU A 168 10.70 -25.44 -7.61
C LEU A 168 11.95 -24.58 -7.43
N VAL A 169 13.07 -25.07 -7.96
CA VAL A 169 14.38 -24.41 -7.95
C VAL A 169 14.86 -24.22 -9.38
N LEU A 170 15.32 -23.00 -9.68
CA LEU A 170 15.94 -22.64 -10.95
C LEU A 170 17.46 -22.83 -10.81
N GLN A 171 17.95 -24.02 -11.14
CA GLN A 171 19.35 -24.36 -11.03
C GLN A 171 20.14 -23.68 -12.16
N GLY A 172 21.28 -23.07 -11.84
CA GLY A 172 22.09 -22.31 -12.80
C GLY A 172 21.68 -20.84 -12.94
N LEU A 173 20.61 -20.39 -12.27
CA LEU A 173 20.20 -18.98 -12.31
C LEU A 173 21.19 -18.07 -11.57
N THR A 174 21.76 -17.10 -12.27
CA THR A 174 22.70 -16.12 -11.72
C THR A 174 22.00 -15.17 -10.74
N SER A 175 22.49 -15.15 -9.51
CA SER A 175 22.08 -14.18 -8.48
C SER A 175 23.22 -13.19 -8.22
N LYS A 176 22.88 -11.89 -8.07
CA LYS A 176 23.84 -10.80 -7.84
C LYS A 176 23.52 -10.11 -6.52
N HIS A 177 24.51 -9.98 -5.64
CA HIS A 177 24.39 -9.14 -4.45
C HIS A 177 24.33 -7.66 -4.84
N ILE A 178 23.50 -6.91 -4.12
CA ILE A 178 23.38 -5.45 -4.25
C ILE A 178 23.43 -4.78 -2.88
N GLY A 179 24.11 -3.64 -2.78
CA GLY A 179 24.21 -2.86 -1.55
C GLY A 179 23.29 -1.63 -1.53
N SER A 180 22.78 -1.22 -2.68
CA SER A 180 21.97 -0.02 -2.84
C SER A 180 20.90 -0.17 -3.92
N ASN A 181 19.94 0.77 -3.92
CA ASN A 181 18.96 0.88 -4.98
C ASN A 181 19.60 1.29 -6.33
N ASP A 182 20.73 1.99 -6.31
CA ASP A 182 21.44 2.39 -7.54
C ASP A 182 22.10 1.18 -8.21
N ASP A 183 22.65 0.25 -7.42
CA ASP A 183 23.15 -1.04 -7.93
C ASP A 183 22.03 -1.82 -8.61
N PHE A 184 20.84 -1.83 -8.00
CA PHE A 184 19.66 -2.45 -8.57
C PHE A 184 19.27 -1.79 -9.91
N ILE A 185 19.22 -0.46 -9.97
CA ILE A 185 18.88 0.27 -11.21
C ILE A 185 19.85 -0.13 -12.33
N ALA A 186 21.16 -0.15 -12.08
CA ALA A 186 22.16 -0.54 -13.07
C ALA A 186 21.99 -2.00 -13.57
N LEU A 187 21.69 -2.93 -12.66
CA LEU A 187 21.38 -4.32 -12.99
C LEU A 187 20.09 -4.44 -13.81
N TYR A 188 19.05 -3.76 -13.37
CA TYR A 188 17.72 -3.79 -13.96
C TYR A 188 17.71 -3.19 -15.36
N GLU A 189 18.36 -2.04 -15.57
CA GLU A 189 18.49 -1.42 -16.89
C GLU A 189 19.24 -2.31 -17.87
N ARG A 190 20.31 -2.96 -17.43
CA ARG A 190 21.05 -3.94 -18.24
C ARG A 190 20.17 -5.14 -18.62
N ALA A 191 19.41 -5.69 -17.67
CA ALA A 191 18.48 -6.77 -17.95
C ALA A 191 17.37 -6.34 -18.93
N CYS A 192 16.77 -5.16 -18.73
CA CYS A 192 15.77 -4.59 -19.65
C CYS A 192 16.36 -4.30 -21.03
N LYS A 193 17.62 -3.87 -21.13
CA LYS A 193 18.31 -3.67 -22.42
C LYS A 193 18.56 -5.01 -23.12
N ARG A 194 18.96 -6.05 -22.37
CA ARG A 194 19.12 -7.41 -22.92
C ARG A 194 17.80 -7.99 -23.42
N ARG A 195 16.74 -7.86 -22.62
CA ARG A 195 15.36 -8.23 -23.00
C ARG A 195 14.94 -7.51 -24.31
N ARG A 196 15.27 -6.22 -24.44
CA ARG A 196 14.98 -5.37 -25.62
C ARG A 196 15.89 -5.59 -26.83
N GLY A 197 17.13 -6.02 -26.62
CA GLY A 197 18.19 -6.06 -27.64
C GLY A 197 18.15 -7.27 -28.58
N THR A 198 17.17 -8.16 -28.44
CA THR A 198 16.95 -9.24 -29.40
C THR A 198 16.16 -8.70 -30.59
N THR A 199 16.62 -8.96 -31.82
CA THR A 199 16.11 -8.40 -33.09
C THR A 199 14.63 -8.70 -33.40
N SER A 200 13.93 -9.44 -32.53
CA SER A 200 12.51 -9.76 -32.61
C SER A 200 11.70 -9.23 -31.41
N TYR A 201 12.15 -8.17 -30.73
CA TYR A 201 11.52 -7.66 -29.51
C TYR A 201 10.04 -7.28 -29.67
N HIS A 202 9.62 -6.76 -30.83
CA HIS A 202 8.21 -6.43 -31.07
C HIS A 202 7.31 -7.67 -31.15
N SER A 203 7.86 -8.85 -31.43
CA SER A 203 7.12 -10.14 -31.40
C SER A 203 7.34 -10.93 -30.10
N ARG A 204 8.47 -10.76 -29.40
CA ARG A 204 8.79 -11.47 -28.13
C ARG A 204 8.22 -10.80 -26.89
N GLY A 205 8.14 -9.48 -26.82
CA GLY A 205 7.77 -8.75 -25.59
C GLY A 205 6.36 -9.06 -25.04
N ASN A 206 5.43 -9.46 -25.91
CA ASN A 206 4.07 -9.88 -25.52
C ASN A 206 3.93 -11.39 -25.24
N ARG A 207 4.98 -12.18 -25.54
CA ARG A 207 5.02 -13.66 -25.52
C ARG A 207 6.03 -14.20 -24.51
N SER A 208 6.63 -13.34 -23.70
CA SER A 208 7.59 -13.73 -22.68
C SER A 208 7.20 -13.16 -21.33
N HIS A 209 7.47 -13.95 -20.29
CA HIS A 209 7.17 -13.59 -18.91
C HIS A 209 8.45 -13.08 -18.27
N PHE A 210 8.42 -11.87 -17.76
CA PHE A 210 9.56 -11.30 -17.05
C PHE A 210 9.38 -11.51 -15.56
N VAL A 211 10.42 -12.04 -14.92
CA VAL A 211 10.40 -12.37 -13.50
C VAL A 211 11.61 -11.73 -12.81
N LEU A 212 11.31 -10.89 -11.82
CA LEU A 212 12.26 -10.40 -10.84
C LEU A 212 12.12 -11.25 -9.57
N GLN A 213 13.24 -11.77 -9.09
CA GLN A 213 13.36 -12.43 -7.80
C GLN A 213 14.36 -11.66 -6.94
N VAL A 214 13.93 -11.29 -5.73
CA VAL A 214 14.78 -10.60 -4.75
C VAL A 214 14.76 -11.40 -3.46
N ARG A 215 15.91 -11.96 -3.08
CA ARG A 215 16.08 -12.64 -1.80
C ARG A 215 16.66 -11.64 -0.80
N VAL A 216 16.03 -11.55 0.36
CA VAL A 216 16.47 -10.73 1.49
C VAL A 216 16.81 -11.66 2.63
N GLU A 217 18.09 -11.67 3.02
CA GLU A 217 18.54 -12.28 4.25
C GLU A 217 18.71 -11.19 5.30
N SER A 218 18.23 -11.41 6.51
CA SER A 218 18.30 -10.44 7.58
C SER A 218 18.54 -11.10 8.92
N ARG A 219 19.21 -10.38 9.82
CA ARG A 219 19.43 -10.85 11.19
C ARG A 219 18.55 -10.08 12.15
N GLY A 220 17.64 -10.80 12.82
CA GLY A 220 16.78 -10.21 13.83
C GLY A 220 17.54 -9.87 15.12
N PHE A 221 16.90 -9.08 15.99
CA PHE A 221 17.43 -8.74 17.32
C PHE A 221 17.57 -9.96 18.24
N ASP A 222 16.84 -11.03 17.96
CA ASP A 222 16.97 -12.35 18.59
C ASP A 222 18.20 -13.14 18.10
N GLY A 223 18.95 -12.59 17.16
CA GLY A 223 20.13 -13.22 16.56
C GLY A 223 19.79 -14.24 15.47
N LEU A 224 18.51 -14.53 15.22
CA LEU A 224 18.07 -15.47 14.19
C LEU A 224 18.20 -14.86 12.80
N VAL A 225 18.71 -15.66 11.86
CA VAL A 225 18.75 -15.30 10.44
C VAL A 225 17.43 -15.69 9.79
N ARG A 226 16.82 -14.73 9.09
CA ARG A 226 15.57 -14.88 8.36
C ARG A 226 15.84 -14.63 6.88
N SER A 227 15.19 -15.40 6.01
CA SER A 227 15.30 -15.27 4.56
C SER A 227 13.91 -15.17 3.96
N GLY A 228 13.58 -14.05 3.34
CA GLY A 228 12.33 -13.85 2.60
C GLY A 228 12.59 -13.55 1.11
N CYS A 229 11.67 -13.96 0.24
CA CYS A 229 11.77 -13.76 -1.19
C CYS A 229 10.61 -12.91 -1.74
N LEU A 230 10.96 -11.88 -2.49
CA LEU A 230 10.03 -11.07 -3.28
C LEU A 230 10.07 -11.54 -4.74
N HIS A 231 8.92 -11.97 -5.25
CA HIS A 231 8.72 -12.32 -6.65
C HIS A 231 7.82 -11.30 -7.34
N MET A 232 8.31 -10.64 -8.39
CA MET A 232 7.56 -9.67 -9.16
C MET A 232 7.52 -10.06 -10.63
N MET A 233 6.33 -10.32 -11.18
CA MET A 233 6.17 -10.91 -12.52
C MET A 233 5.33 -10.04 -13.46
N ASP A 234 5.86 -9.78 -14.65
CA ASP A 234 5.13 -9.20 -15.79
C ASP A 234 4.86 -10.33 -16.78
N LEU A 235 3.65 -10.88 -16.73
CA LEU A 235 3.28 -12.06 -17.51
C LEU A 235 2.99 -11.70 -18.96
N ALA A 236 3.31 -12.61 -19.89
CA ALA A 236 2.84 -12.54 -21.26
C ALA A 236 1.30 -12.50 -21.34
N SER A 237 0.79 -12.11 -22.50
CA SER A 237 -0.66 -12.05 -22.71
C SER A 237 -1.28 -13.46 -22.66
N GLN A 238 -2.57 -13.52 -22.31
CA GLN A 238 -3.28 -14.73 -21.83
C GLN A 238 -3.32 -15.95 -22.77
N ASP A 239 -2.77 -15.88 -23.98
CA ASP A 239 -2.77 -17.01 -24.92
C ASP A 239 -1.98 -18.23 -24.39
N ASP A 240 -1.05 -18.02 -23.43
CA ASP A 240 -0.16 -19.08 -22.90
C ASP A 240 -0.39 -19.47 -21.41
N ILE A 241 -1.38 -18.86 -20.73
CA ILE A 241 -1.64 -19.09 -19.29
C ILE A 241 -3.11 -19.41 -19.06
N CYS A 242 -3.57 -20.57 -19.51
CA CYS A 242 -4.86 -21.08 -19.09
C CYS A 242 -4.87 -22.61 -19.08
N PRO A 243 -4.47 -23.26 -17.97
CA PRO A 243 -5.14 -24.49 -17.58
C PRO A 243 -6.54 -24.11 -17.10
N THR A 244 -7.55 -24.71 -17.71
CA THR A 244 -8.95 -24.60 -17.31
C THR A 244 -9.13 -25.11 -15.86
N ALA A 245 -10.16 -24.60 -15.17
CA ALA A 245 -10.47 -25.01 -13.78
C ALA A 245 -10.73 -26.53 -13.62
N GLN A 246 -10.92 -27.26 -14.73
CA GLN A 246 -11.08 -28.70 -14.77
C GLN A 246 -9.72 -29.44 -14.63
N GLU A 247 -8.62 -28.80 -15.01
CA GLU A 247 -7.25 -29.36 -14.96
C GLU A 247 -6.61 -29.18 -13.56
N SER A 248 -7.03 -28.15 -12.81
CA SER A 248 -6.64 -27.98 -11.40
C SER A 248 -7.25 -29.05 -10.48
N ALA A 249 -8.35 -29.69 -10.89
CA ALA A 249 -8.97 -30.79 -10.17
C ALA A 249 -8.22 -32.13 -10.38
N SER A 250 -7.51 -32.30 -11.51
CA SER A 250 -6.75 -33.54 -11.78
C SER A 250 -5.46 -33.67 -10.96
N MET A 251 -4.83 -32.55 -10.54
CA MET A 251 -3.71 -32.57 -9.58
C MET A 251 -4.11 -33.18 -8.22
N LEU A 252 -5.40 -33.10 -7.89
CA LEU A 252 -5.98 -33.48 -6.61
C LEU A 252 -6.38 -34.97 -6.56
N LEU A 253 -6.36 -35.64 -7.72
CA LEU A 253 -6.80 -37.02 -7.92
C LEU A 253 -5.64 -37.97 -8.28
N GLY A 254 -4.38 -37.54 -8.19
CA GLY A 254 -3.22 -38.40 -8.41
C GLY A 254 -3.04 -38.89 -9.86
N MET A 255 -3.64 -38.20 -10.83
CA MET A 255 -3.38 -38.47 -12.26
C MET A 255 -2.23 -37.57 -12.74
N GLN A 256 -1.25 -38.16 -13.45
CA GLN A 256 -0.09 -37.43 -13.96
C GLN A 256 -0.53 -36.24 -14.85
N PRO A 257 -0.08 -35.00 -14.57
CA PRO A 257 -0.47 -33.85 -15.36
C PRO A 257 0.24 -33.87 -16.72
N TYR A 258 -0.53 -34.03 -17.79
CA TYR A 258 -0.11 -33.72 -19.16
C TYR A 258 -0.12 -32.20 -19.36
N ASP A 259 1.00 -31.63 -19.82
CA ASP A 259 1.20 -30.28 -20.38
C ASP A 259 0.78 -29.03 -19.55
N GLU A 260 1.32 -28.85 -18.33
CA GLU A 260 1.32 -27.52 -17.71
C GLU A 260 2.48 -26.65 -18.23
N SER A 261 2.17 -25.41 -18.66
CA SER A 261 3.21 -24.45 -19.04
C SER A 261 4.16 -24.18 -17.88
N LEU A 262 5.47 -24.06 -18.16
CA LEU A 262 6.52 -23.88 -17.14
C LEU A 262 6.23 -22.69 -16.20
N VAL A 263 5.65 -21.63 -16.75
CA VAL A 263 5.24 -20.42 -16.04
C VAL A 263 4.16 -20.73 -15.02
N SER A 264 3.19 -21.58 -15.36
CA SER A 264 2.09 -21.96 -14.47
C SER A 264 2.63 -22.71 -13.27
N ARG A 265 3.54 -23.66 -13.50
CA ARG A 265 4.23 -24.39 -12.42
C ARG A 265 5.00 -23.46 -11.48
N ILE A 266 5.80 -22.55 -12.04
CA ILE A 266 6.55 -21.56 -11.24
C ILE A 266 5.59 -20.66 -10.48
N LEU A 267 4.53 -20.17 -11.12
CA LEU A 267 3.57 -19.27 -10.47
C LEU A 267 2.82 -19.95 -9.34
N VAL A 268 2.37 -21.20 -9.52
CA VAL A 268 1.72 -21.98 -8.47
C VAL A 268 2.66 -22.13 -7.28
N ASP A 269 3.90 -22.56 -7.49
CA ASP A 269 4.91 -22.69 -6.42
C ASP A 269 5.14 -21.37 -5.67
N ARG A 270 5.27 -20.24 -6.38
CA ARG A 270 5.48 -18.94 -5.71
C ARG A 270 4.25 -18.45 -4.97
N VAL A 271 3.06 -18.62 -5.54
CA VAL A 271 1.80 -18.17 -4.93
C VAL A 271 1.44 -19.00 -3.70
N THR A 272 1.66 -20.32 -3.71
CA THR A 272 1.34 -21.20 -2.57
C THR A 272 2.26 -20.99 -1.39
N ASN A 273 3.53 -20.65 -1.63
CA ASN A 273 4.53 -20.44 -0.59
C ASN A 273 4.62 -18.99 -0.08
N SER A 274 3.88 -18.05 -0.69
CA SER A 274 3.90 -16.64 -0.27
C SER A 274 2.90 -16.33 0.83
N ASN A 275 3.30 -15.50 1.78
CA ASN A 275 2.40 -14.91 2.78
C ASN A 275 1.41 -13.94 2.11
N LEU A 276 1.87 -13.22 1.09
CA LEU A 276 1.01 -12.42 0.21
C LEU A 276 1.19 -12.84 -1.24
N ALA A 277 0.09 -13.20 -1.89
CA ALA A 277 0.02 -13.31 -3.34
C ALA A 277 -0.91 -12.23 -3.91
N LEU A 278 -0.37 -11.30 -4.71
CA LEU A 278 -1.12 -10.20 -5.31
C LEU A 278 -1.22 -10.39 -6.84
N MET A 279 -2.43 -10.59 -7.33
CA MET A 279 -2.76 -10.60 -8.76
C MET A 279 -3.31 -9.24 -9.17
N ILE A 280 -2.69 -8.60 -10.17
CA ILE A 280 -3.14 -7.33 -10.75
C ILE A 280 -3.65 -7.60 -12.16
N CYS A 281 -4.97 -7.65 -12.31
CA CYS A 281 -5.65 -7.77 -13.60
C CYS A 281 -5.72 -6.39 -14.27
N THR A 282 -4.89 -6.14 -15.28
CA THR A 282 -4.89 -4.90 -16.05
C THR A 282 -5.87 -5.00 -17.20
N ILE A 283 -6.75 -4.01 -17.35
CA ILE A 283 -7.85 -4.02 -18.31
C ILE A 283 -7.94 -2.73 -19.14
N SER A 284 -8.33 -2.88 -20.41
CA SER A 284 -8.60 -1.74 -21.29
C SER A 284 -10.06 -1.30 -21.12
N PRO A 285 -10.35 0.01 -21.07
CA PRO A 285 -11.72 0.50 -21.14
C PRO A 285 -12.30 0.49 -22.56
N ALA A 286 -11.50 0.31 -23.62
CA ALA A 286 -11.97 0.48 -24.98
C ALA A 286 -12.92 -0.64 -25.44
N ARG A 287 -14.08 -0.28 -26.00
CA ARG A 287 -15.06 -1.22 -26.53
C ARG A 287 -14.51 -2.09 -27.67
N SER A 288 -13.50 -1.62 -28.40
CA SER A 288 -12.81 -2.43 -29.42
C SER A 288 -12.03 -3.62 -28.84
N LEU A 289 -11.71 -3.60 -27.54
CA LEU A 289 -11.04 -4.66 -26.79
C LEU A 289 -11.98 -5.32 -25.77
N LEU A 290 -13.30 -5.27 -26.03
CA LEU A 290 -14.34 -5.81 -25.15
C LEU A 290 -14.10 -7.29 -24.83
N LYS A 291 -13.81 -8.11 -25.85
CA LYS A 291 -13.58 -9.55 -25.71
C LYS A 291 -12.43 -9.84 -24.74
N ASP A 292 -11.26 -9.26 -25.00
CA ASP A 292 -10.08 -9.47 -24.17
C ASP A 292 -10.30 -8.98 -22.72
N THR A 293 -11.09 -7.91 -22.57
CA THR A 293 -11.42 -7.35 -21.25
C THR A 293 -12.34 -8.29 -20.46
N LEU A 294 -13.34 -8.88 -21.12
CA LEU A 294 -14.23 -9.87 -20.52
C LEU A 294 -13.45 -11.13 -20.12
N GLU A 295 -12.58 -11.65 -20.99
CA GLU A 295 -11.76 -12.83 -20.69
C GLU A 295 -10.81 -12.60 -19.51
N ALA A 296 -10.15 -11.44 -19.45
CA ALA A 296 -9.28 -11.06 -18.35
C ALA A 296 -10.04 -10.98 -17.00
N LEU A 297 -11.25 -10.39 -17.00
CA LEU A 297 -12.08 -10.29 -15.80
C LEU A 297 -12.70 -11.61 -15.39
N GLN A 298 -13.15 -12.44 -16.33
CA GLN A 298 -13.64 -13.79 -16.04
C GLN A 298 -12.54 -14.62 -15.37
N HIS A 299 -11.31 -14.56 -15.88
CA HIS A 299 -10.18 -15.26 -15.28
C HIS A 299 -9.84 -14.72 -13.88
N ALA A 300 -9.81 -13.40 -13.69
CA ALA A 300 -9.59 -12.78 -12.38
C ALA A 300 -10.70 -13.12 -11.36
N ALA A 301 -11.97 -13.12 -11.78
CA ALA A 301 -13.11 -13.43 -10.93
C ALA A 301 -13.17 -14.92 -10.54
N LYS A 302 -12.86 -15.84 -11.48
CA LYS A 302 -12.74 -17.28 -11.18
C LYS A 302 -11.69 -17.54 -10.10
N LYS A 303 -10.52 -16.90 -10.21
CA LYS A 303 -9.45 -17.01 -9.22
C LYS A 303 -9.82 -16.53 -7.82
N LYS A 304 -10.88 -15.74 -7.69
CA LYS A 304 -11.48 -15.34 -6.40
C LYS A 304 -12.55 -16.32 -5.90
N GLN A 305 -13.39 -16.88 -6.79
CA GLN A 305 -14.51 -17.76 -6.43
C GLN A 305 -14.12 -19.16 -5.94
N VAL A 306 -12.84 -19.54 -6.02
CA VAL A 306 -12.35 -20.84 -5.49
C VAL A 306 -12.23 -20.84 -3.95
N VAL A 307 -12.68 -19.78 -3.26
CA VAL A 307 -12.79 -19.72 -1.80
C VAL A 307 -14.27 -19.77 -1.38
N GLY A 308 -14.73 -20.97 -1.05
CA GLY A 308 -15.88 -21.21 -0.16
C GLY A 308 -17.27 -21.02 -0.75
N THR A 309 -17.74 -21.94 -1.59
CA THR A 309 -19.18 -22.19 -1.72
C THR A 309 -19.65 -23.06 -0.57
N THR A 310 -20.29 -22.47 0.42
CA THR A 310 -21.33 -23.18 1.19
C THR A 310 -22.54 -23.27 0.27
N PRO A 311 -23.05 -24.47 -0.08
CA PRO A 311 -24.31 -24.55 -0.82
C PRO A 311 -25.44 -24.01 0.06
N LEU A 312 -26.28 -23.16 -0.51
CA LEU A 312 -27.58 -22.83 0.06
C LEU A 312 -28.41 -24.12 0.11
N SER A 313 -28.43 -24.78 1.26
CA SER A 313 -29.42 -25.84 1.53
C SER A 313 -30.63 -25.23 2.22
N SER A 314 -31.76 -25.44 1.56
CA SER A 314 -33.14 -25.29 2.02
C SER A 314 -33.38 -25.68 3.48
N PHE A 315 -34.34 -24.99 4.07
CA PHE A 315 -35.02 -25.33 5.33
C PHE A 315 -35.37 -26.81 5.44
N GLU A 316 -35.03 -27.44 6.56
CA GLU A 316 -35.84 -28.51 7.18
C GLU A 316 -35.51 -28.67 8.69
N LEU A 317 -36.52 -29.05 9.47
CA LEU A 317 -36.61 -28.96 10.93
C LEU A 317 -36.29 -30.30 11.65
N THR A 318 -35.24 -30.33 12.49
CA THR A 318 -35.05 -31.12 13.75
C THR A 318 -35.13 -32.68 13.70
N PRO A 319 -34.85 -33.51 14.77
CA PRO A 319 -34.31 -33.29 16.14
C PRO A 319 -33.20 -34.28 16.69
N LYS A 320 -32.52 -33.85 17.77
CA LYS A 320 -31.81 -34.52 18.92
C LYS A 320 -31.28 -35.99 18.88
N ALA A 321 -30.01 -36.19 19.31
CA ALA A 321 -29.54 -37.12 20.39
C ALA A 321 -28.01 -37.01 20.66
N LYS A 322 -27.53 -36.68 21.88
CA LYS A 322 -26.91 -37.50 22.98
C LYS A 322 -25.42 -37.92 22.85
N SER A 323 -24.63 -37.46 23.86
CA SER A 323 -23.44 -38.04 24.55
C SER A 323 -22.31 -38.72 23.75
N SER A 324 -21.03 -38.42 23.98
CA SER A 324 -20.28 -38.94 25.14
C SER A 324 -18.80 -38.48 25.18
N LYS A 325 -18.30 -38.33 26.42
CA LYS A 325 -16.99 -38.53 27.06
C LYS A 325 -15.63 -38.40 26.30
N SER A 326 -14.72 -37.77 27.05
CA SER A 326 -13.26 -37.58 26.94
C SER A 326 -12.41 -38.87 26.85
N PRO A 327 -11.09 -38.79 26.59
CA PRO A 327 -10.16 -38.70 27.73
C PRO A 327 -8.95 -37.75 27.56
N THR A 328 -8.49 -37.32 28.73
CA THR A 328 -7.23 -36.68 29.12
C THR A 328 -5.98 -37.52 28.83
N LEU A 329 -4.82 -36.87 28.65
CA LEU A 329 -3.54 -37.43 29.09
C LEU A 329 -2.59 -36.34 29.61
N ASP A 330 -1.97 -36.67 30.74
CA ASP A 330 -1.08 -35.93 31.62
C ASP A 330 0.38 -35.82 31.13
N THR A 331 0.96 -34.62 31.33
CA THR A 331 2.05 -34.28 32.27
C THR A 331 3.45 -34.92 32.18
N THR A 332 4.45 -34.07 32.51
CA THR A 332 5.86 -34.29 32.97
C THR A 332 6.95 -34.21 31.87
N ALA A 333 8.11 -33.54 31.97
CA ALA A 333 8.88 -32.83 33.02
C ALA A 333 9.98 -31.91 32.35
N PRO A 334 11.11 -31.50 32.99
CA PRO A 334 11.26 -30.25 33.74
C PRO A 334 12.36 -29.29 33.22
N TRP A 335 12.30 -28.07 33.75
CA TRP A 335 13.24 -26.95 33.63
C TRP A 335 14.53 -27.16 34.46
N SER A 336 15.71 -26.80 33.92
CA SER A 336 16.88 -26.47 34.76
C SER A 336 17.56 -25.16 34.29
N LYS A 337 17.75 -24.25 35.25
CA LYS A 337 18.39 -22.93 35.12
C LYS A 337 19.92 -23.05 35.15
N LYS A 338 20.62 -22.21 34.39
CA LYS A 338 21.88 -21.59 34.85
C LYS A 338 21.97 -20.10 34.44
N ARG A 339 21.69 -19.28 35.46
CA ARG A 339 22.39 -18.08 35.96
C ARG A 339 23.42 -17.40 35.02
N CYS A 340 23.26 -16.07 34.86
CA CYS A 340 24.38 -15.13 34.79
C CYS A 340 24.07 -13.90 35.65
N ASP A 341 25.12 -13.37 36.22
CA ASP A 341 25.20 -12.44 37.35
C ASP A 341 25.92 -11.17 36.89
N CYS A 342 25.57 -10.05 37.52
CA CYS A 342 26.20 -8.71 37.54
C CYS A 342 25.06 -7.65 37.52
N GLY A 343 25.04 -6.63 38.36
CA GLY A 343 26.11 -6.02 39.14
C GLY A 343 25.79 -4.52 39.14
N SER A 344 25.51 -4.01 40.33
CA SER A 344 24.90 -2.70 40.64
C SER A 344 25.69 -1.48 40.15
N GLY A 345 24.97 -0.36 39.97
CA GLY A 345 25.58 0.97 39.83
C GLY A 345 24.55 2.10 39.80
N MET A 346 24.07 2.53 40.97
CA MET A 346 23.44 3.85 41.16
C MET A 346 24.52 4.95 41.10
N VAL A 347 24.18 6.15 40.62
CA VAL A 347 24.25 7.43 41.37
C VAL A 347 23.91 8.65 40.48
N ALA A 348 22.91 9.38 40.97
CA ALA A 348 22.66 10.83 41.00
C ALA A 348 22.90 11.76 39.79
N MET A 349 21.80 12.43 39.42
CA MET A 349 21.72 13.71 38.73
C MET A 349 22.43 14.85 39.50
N LYS A 350 23.04 15.79 38.77
CA LYS A 350 23.34 17.14 39.26
C LYS A 350 22.89 18.21 38.26
N LYS A 351 22.34 19.28 38.84
CA LYS A 351 21.56 20.40 38.32
C LYS A 351 22.20 21.21 37.17
N LEU A 352 21.30 21.71 36.31
CA LEU A 352 21.46 22.90 35.46
C LEU A 352 21.77 24.17 36.25
N LYS A 353 22.47 25.11 35.60
CA LYS A 353 22.21 26.55 35.67
C LYS A 353 22.33 27.17 34.27
N PHE A 354 21.29 27.89 33.86
CA PHE A 354 21.30 28.86 32.76
C PHE A 354 21.41 30.26 33.39
N GLN A 355 22.08 31.17 32.68
CA GLN A 355 21.99 32.61 32.89
C GLN A 355 21.60 33.24 31.55
N ASP A 356 20.56 34.05 31.60
CA ASP A 356 20.10 34.97 30.56
C ASP A 356 21.10 36.12 30.36
N ASP A 357 21.17 36.70 29.16
CA ASP A 357 20.83 38.12 28.97
C ASP A 357 20.93 38.61 27.50
N GLU A 358 19.88 39.35 27.15
CA GLU A 358 19.74 40.58 26.34
C GLU A 358 20.38 40.82 24.95
N LYS A 359 19.45 41.19 24.03
CA LYS A 359 19.39 42.35 23.09
C LYS A 359 20.63 42.80 22.29
N LEU A 360 20.39 43.11 21.01
CA LEU A 360 20.66 44.40 20.31
C LEU A 360 20.42 44.20 18.78
N THR A 361 19.39 44.82 18.20
CA THR A 361 19.44 46.00 17.27
C THR A 361 20.27 45.81 15.99
N GLY A 362 19.70 46.21 14.83
CA GLY A 362 20.52 46.53 13.65
C GLY A 362 19.84 46.40 12.30
N ASP A 363 19.08 47.43 11.95
CA ASP A 363 18.91 48.11 10.65
C ASP A 363 19.11 47.44 9.28
N ALA A 364 18.27 47.95 8.38
CA ALA A 364 18.12 47.70 6.97
C ALA A 364 19.30 48.15 6.11
N VAL A 365 19.51 47.47 4.97
CA VAL A 365 19.91 48.09 3.69
C VAL A 365 19.26 47.31 2.56
N GLY A 366 18.47 48.00 1.74
CA GLY A 366 17.95 47.48 0.48
C GLY A 366 18.95 47.65 -0.67
N CYS A 367 18.79 46.85 -1.72
CA CYS A 367 19.23 47.25 -3.05
C CYS A 367 18.30 46.64 -4.10
N SER A 368 17.54 47.52 -4.73
CA SER A 368 16.67 47.29 -5.86
C SER A 368 17.49 47.12 -7.13
N GLN A 369 17.26 46.08 -7.93
CA GLN A 369 17.45 46.16 -9.39
C GLN A 369 16.38 45.33 -10.09
N ALA A 370 15.56 46.03 -10.87
CA ALA A 370 14.54 45.50 -11.76
C ALA A 370 15.16 45.13 -13.10
N ILE A 371 14.93 43.90 -13.57
CA ILE A 371 15.09 43.51 -14.97
C ILE A 371 13.87 42.67 -15.40
N ALA A 372 13.45 42.91 -16.64
CA ALA A 372 12.16 42.66 -17.26
C ALA A 372 11.57 41.23 -17.18
N LYS A 373 10.24 41.17 -17.13
CA LYS A 373 9.40 39.98 -17.31
C LYS A 373 9.45 39.46 -18.76
N PRO A 374 9.44 38.13 -18.99
CA PRO A 374 8.74 37.54 -20.11
C PRO A 374 7.35 37.08 -19.68
N ARG A 375 6.32 37.51 -20.42
CA ARG A 375 5.00 36.88 -20.39
C ARG A 375 5.13 35.48 -20.99
N THR A 376 4.89 34.45 -20.19
CA THR A 376 4.53 33.12 -20.70
C THR A 376 3.21 32.70 -20.08
N SER A 377 2.29 32.31 -20.96
CA SER A 377 1.02 31.69 -20.65
C SER A 377 1.21 30.49 -19.73
N HIS A 378 0.56 30.49 -18.56
CA HIS A 378 0.41 29.32 -17.71
C HIS A 378 -1.07 28.94 -17.65
N GLY A 379 -1.48 28.10 -18.60
CA GLY A 379 -2.43 27.03 -18.30
C GLY A 379 -1.60 25.87 -17.78
N GLY A 380 -1.59 25.68 -16.46
CA GLY A 380 -0.82 24.66 -15.77
C GLY A 380 -1.69 23.96 -14.74
N ASP A 381 -1.71 22.64 -14.82
CA ASP A 381 -2.33 21.71 -13.87
C ASP A 381 -2.04 22.11 -12.42
N SER A 382 -3.08 22.51 -11.70
CA SER A 382 -3.04 22.68 -10.25
C SER A 382 -3.79 21.53 -9.59
N ASN A 383 -3.18 21.01 -8.52
CA ASN A 383 -3.83 20.25 -7.45
C ASN A 383 -5.26 20.78 -7.21
N PRO A 384 -6.26 19.94 -6.87
CA PRO A 384 -7.57 20.47 -6.48
C PRO A 384 -7.33 21.46 -5.33
N SER A 385 -7.56 22.74 -5.60
CA SER A 385 -7.13 23.85 -4.76
C SER A 385 -7.78 23.73 -3.38
N VAL A 386 -7.01 23.32 -2.38
CA VAL A 386 -7.47 23.29 -0.99
C VAL A 386 -7.74 24.73 -0.56
N SER A 387 -8.92 25.03 0.01
CA SER A 387 -9.23 26.43 0.33
C SER A 387 -8.27 27.00 1.36
N LYS A 388 -7.99 28.30 1.19
CA LYS A 388 -7.35 29.15 2.20
C LYS A 388 -8.04 29.04 3.58
N GLY A 389 -9.34 28.66 3.62
CA GLY A 389 -10.09 28.41 4.83
C GLY A 389 -9.61 27.18 5.61
N SER A 390 -9.36 26.06 4.92
CA SER A 390 -8.86 24.82 5.54
C SER A 390 -7.46 25.02 6.12
N ILE A 391 -6.57 25.70 5.38
CA ILE A 391 -5.21 26.03 5.84
C ILE A 391 -5.26 26.92 7.10
N LYS A 392 -6.09 27.98 7.08
CA LYS A 392 -6.27 28.88 8.22
C LYS A 392 -6.79 28.14 9.45
N HIS A 393 -7.72 27.20 9.26
CA HIS A 393 -8.26 26.42 10.37
C HIS A 393 -7.21 25.48 10.98
N ILE A 394 -6.43 24.77 10.15
CA ILE A 394 -5.36 23.88 10.62
C ILE A 394 -4.28 24.68 11.38
N LEU A 395 -3.90 25.86 10.87
CA LEU A 395 -2.98 26.75 11.58
C LEU A 395 -3.55 27.23 12.93
N THR A 396 -4.85 27.52 12.98
CA THR A 396 -5.54 27.91 14.23
C THR A 396 -5.52 26.77 15.24
N MET A 397 -5.78 25.54 14.80
CA MET A 397 -5.66 24.35 15.65
C MET A 397 -4.22 24.16 16.14
N ALA A 398 -3.23 24.27 15.25
CA ALA A 398 -1.82 24.11 15.62
C ALA A 398 -1.42 25.11 16.73
N MET A 399 -1.79 26.38 16.60
CA MET A 399 -1.54 27.41 17.63
C MET A 399 -2.24 27.13 18.96
N ASP A 400 -3.46 26.56 18.95
CA ASP A 400 -4.17 26.19 20.18
C ASP A 400 -3.51 25.01 20.90
N TYR A 401 -3.08 23.98 20.16
CA TYR A 401 -2.32 22.85 20.72
C TYR A 401 -0.97 23.29 21.30
N GLU A 402 -0.32 24.24 20.63
CA GLU A 402 0.93 24.83 21.10
C GLU A 402 0.74 25.59 22.42
N LYS A 403 -0.30 26.42 22.53
CA LYS A 403 -0.65 27.14 23.78
C LYS A 403 -0.95 26.20 24.94
N ARG A 404 -1.48 25.01 24.65
CA ARG A 404 -1.77 23.95 25.63
C ARG A 404 -0.52 23.11 25.99
N GLY A 405 0.66 23.47 25.48
CA GLY A 405 1.91 22.73 25.72
C GLY A 405 2.01 21.42 24.95
N LYS A 406 1.12 21.15 23.99
CA LYS A 406 1.12 19.95 23.15
C LYS A 406 1.95 20.16 21.89
N GLY A 407 3.25 20.44 22.09
CA GLY A 407 4.17 20.82 21.01
C GLY A 407 4.28 19.80 19.88
N ARG A 408 4.27 18.50 20.18
CA ARG A 408 4.32 17.42 19.16
C ARG A 408 3.14 17.44 18.20
N THR A 409 1.93 17.57 18.75
CA THR A 409 0.69 17.65 17.99
C THR A 409 0.63 18.94 17.18
N ALA A 410 1.09 20.05 17.76
CA ALA A 410 1.22 21.33 17.07
C ALA A 410 2.18 21.25 15.86
N ILE A 411 3.38 20.67 16.03
CA ILE A 411 4.35 20.45 14.95
C ILE A 411 3.71 19.63 13.82
N ALA A 412 3.03 18.52 14.14
CA ALA A 412 2.40 17.68 13.14
C ALA A 412 1.31 18.43 12.35
N LEU A 413 0.51 19.27 13.01
CA LEU A 413 -0.49 20.12 12.34
C LEU A 413 0.15 21.22 11.49
N TYR A 414 1.24 21.85 11.96
CA TYR A 414 1.99 22.82 11.18
C TYR A 414 2.60 22.21 9.92
N MET A 415 3.10 20.96 9.99
CA MET A 415 3.58 20.23 8.81
C MET A 415 2.45 19.95 7.81
N VAL A 416 1.25 19.60 8.28
CA VAL A 416 0.07 19.47 7.39
C VAL A 416 -0.25 20.80 6.72
N ALA A 417 -0.24 21.92 7.46
CA ALA A 417 -0.50 23.23 6.89
C ALA A 417 0.58 23.66 5.87
N ARG A 418 1.86 23.38 6.16
CA ARG A 418 2.98 23.62 5.25
C ARG A 418 2.80 22.88 3.93
N ASP A 419 2.47 21.59 3.98
CA ASP A 419 2.30 20.76 2.79
C ASP A 419 1.12 21.20 1.90
N LEU A 420 0.24 22.07 2.41
CA LEU A 420 -0.92 22.62 1.70
C LEU A 420 -0.69 24.03 1.14
N LEU A 421 0.46 24.66 1.44
CA LEU A 421 0.80 25.97 0.87
C LEU A 421 1.41 25.80 -0.53
N ASP A 422 0.97 26.65 -1.47
CA ASP A 422 1.52 26.68 -2.83
C ASP A 422 2.96 27.21 -2.87
N GLU A 423 3.33 28.06 -1.90
CA GLU A 423 4.66 28.67 -1.77
C GLU A 423 5.27 28.39 -0.38
N PRO A 424 6.60 28.21 -0.29
CA PRO A 424 7.26 27.97 0.98
C PRO A 424 7.12 29.18 1.93
N ASN A 425 6.82 28.93 3.20
CA ASN A 425 6.65 29.98 4.21
C ASN A 425 7.76 29.91 5.27
N THR A 426 8.73 30.82 5.17
CA THR A 426 9.91 30.85 6.03
C THR A 426 9.60 31.04 7.51
N LYS A 427 8.53 31.80 7.85
CA LYS A 427 8.10 31.99 9.24
C LYS A 427 7.52 30.70 9.84
N LEU A 428 6.74 29.97 9.04
CA LEU A 428 6.18 28.68 9.45
C LEU A 428 7.28 27.64 9.66
N GLU A 429 8.24 27.56 8.73
CA GLU A 429 9.38 26.64 8.84
C GLU A 429 10.26 26.94 10.05
N ALA A 430 10.57 28.21 10.30
CA ALA A 430 11.31 28.62 11.49
C ALA A 430 10.58 28.22 12.78
N ARG A 431 9.24 28.38 12.83
CA ARG A 431 8.46 27.98 14.01
C ARG A 431 8.43 26.46 14.21
N ILE A 432 8.32 25.69 13.12
CA ILE A 432 8.40 24.22 13.17
C ILE A 432 9.77 23.79 13.72
N GLN A 433 10.85 24.41 13.24
CA GLN A 433 12.21 24.09 13.66
C GLN A 433 12.46 24.45 15.14
N GLU A 434 11.98 25.60 15.59
CA GLU A 434 12.09 26.04 16.99
C GLU A 434 11.33 25.10 17.94
N LEU A 435 10.08 24.76 17.60
CA LEU A 435 9.29 23.80 18.39
C LEU A 435 9.95 22.42 18.42
N ALA A 436 10.51 21.95 17.31
CA ALA A 436 11.20 20.66 17.23
C ALA A 436 12.44 20.58 18.13
N GLN A 437 13.13 21.70 18.38
CA GLN A 437 14.26 21.75 19.34
C GLN A 437 13.79 21.56 20.79
N SER A 438 12.62 22.10 21.14
CA SER A 438 12.03 21.96 22.48
C SER A 438 11.32 20.61 22.71
N PHE A 439 10.94 19.91 21.64
CA PHE A 439 10.23 18.62 21.69
C PHE A 439 10.88 17.60 20.75
N PRO A 440 11.99 16.94 21.16
CA PRO A 440 12.69 15.98 20.32
C PRO A 440 11.79 14.78 19.97
N PRO A 441 12.01 14.16 18.78
CA PRO A 441 11.19 13.07 18.30
C PRO A 441 11.33 11.83 19.21
N THR A 442 10.21 11.41 19.79
CA THR A 442 10.06 10.08 20.41
C THR A 442 9.50 9.09 19.38
N PRO A 443 9.71 7.77 19.52
CA PRO A 443 9.31 6.74 18.55
C PRO A 443 7.80 6.60 18.28
N CYS A 444 6.95 7.43 18.91
CA CYS A 444 5.54 7.56 18.55
C CYS A 444 5.43 8.46 17.31
N ASN A 445 5.46 7.82 16.13
CA ASN A 445 5.38 8.44 14.82
C ASN A 445 4.10 9.28 14.63
N PHE A 446 4.20 10.61 14.79
CA PHE A 446 3.19 11.57 14.30
C PHE A 446 3.31 11.81 12.77
N THR A 447 4.05 10.97 12.05
CA THR A 447 4.30 11.09 10.61
C THR A 447 3.08 10.65 9.80
N THR A 448 2.24 11.61 9.44
CA THR A 448 1.15 11.36 8.48
C THR A 448 1.67 11.38 7.05
N SER A 449 1.36 10.34 6.28
CA SER A 449 1.71 10.28 4.86
C SER A 449 1.01 11.39 4.07
N ALA A 450 1.74 12.07 3.20
CA ALA A 450 1.20 13.05 2.25
C ALA A 450 0.18 12.44 1.25
N SER A 451 0.02 11.10 1.22
CA SER A 451 -0.98 10.40 0.41
C SER A 451 -2.39 10.34 1.00
N LEU A 452 -2.57 10.74 2.27
CA LEU A 452 -3.87 10.77 2.95
C LEU A 452 -4.59 12.10 2.67
N THR A 453 -5.94 12.08 2.67
CA THR A 453 -6.73 13.32 2.60
C THR A 453 -6.38 14.24 3.78
N VAL A 454 -6.53 15.56 3.61
CA VAL A 454 -6.26 16.54 4.68
C VAL A 454 -7.01 16.18 5.95
N LYS A 455 -8.31 15.87 5.83
CA LYS A 455 -9.13 15.36 6.93
C LYS A 455 -8.53 14.12 7.59
N SER A 456 -8.13 13.10 6.82
CA SER A 456 -7.55 11.86 7.36
C SER A 456 -6.22 12.11 8.09
N ARG A 457 -5.37 13.00 7.56
CA ARG A 457 -4.11 13.38 8.20
C ARG A 457 -4.36 14.05 9.55
N VAL A 458 -5.25 15.05 9.58
CA VAL A 458 -5.60 15.74 10.83
C VAL A 458 -6.25 14.77 11.82
N GLN A 459 -7.14 13.89 11.36
CA GLN A 459 -7.78 12.87 12.20
C GLN A 459 -6.74 11.96 12.88
N THR A 460 -5.77 11.42 12.13
CA THR A 460 -4.72 10.57 12.69
C THR A 460 -3.87 11.31 13.71
N ILE A 461 -3.56 12.58 13.49
CA ILE A 461 -2.80 13.41 14.44
C ILE A 461 -3.59 13.58 15.75
N LEU A 462 -4.89 13.88 15.66
CA LEU A 462 -5.76 14.04 16.84
C LEU A 462 -5.93 12.72 17.60
N GLU A 463 -6.14 11.60 16.91
CA GLU A 463 -6.23 10.28 17.53
C GLU A 463 -4.92 9.89 18.23
N ALA A 464 -3.78 10.16 17.60
CA ALA A 464 -2.46 9.94 18.20
C ALA A 464 -2.25 10.80 19.47
N ASP A 465 -2.69 12.06 19.48
CA ASP A 465 -2.65 12.93 20.67
C ASP A 465 -3.49 12.37 21.83
N VAL A 466 -4.70 11.88 21.51
CA VAL A 466 -5.57 11.26 22.51
C VAL A 466 -4.93 10.00 23.07
N LEU A 467 -4.44 9.09 22.22
CA LEU A 467 -3.79 7.85 22.66
C LEU A 467 -2.51 8.13 23.47
N HIS A 468 -1.71 9.12 23.07
CA HIS A 468 -0.54 9.54 23.84
C HIS A 468 -0.94 10.04 25.23
N THR A 469 -1.99 10.86 25.31
CA THR A 469 -2.52 11.37 26.60
C THR A 469 -3.10 10.24 27.46
N LEU A 470 -3.77 9.26 26.86
CA LEU A 470 -4.29 8.09 27.56
C LEU A 470 -3.18 7.23 28.16
N ASN A 471 -2.06 7.03 27.45
CA ASN A 471 -0.94 6.22 27.93
C ASN A 471 0.01 6.97 28.87
N HIS A 472 0.23 8.27 28.67
CA HIS A 472 1.32 9.01 29.34
C HIS A 472 0.87 10.29 30.07
N GLY A 473 -0.32 10.82 29.77
CA GLY A 473 -0.77 12.11 30.31
C GLY A 473 -1.10 12.05 31.81
N PRO A 474 -0.83 13.10 32.61
CA PRO A 474 -1.27 13.16 34.00
C PRO A 474 -2.80 13.23 34.13
N LYS A 475 -3.33 13.04 35.34
CA LYS A 475 -4.78 13.09 35.63
C LYS A 475 -5.42 14.39 35.13
N SER A 476 -4.74 15.53 35.24
CA SER A 476 -5.22 16.83 34.77
C SER A 476 -5.52 16.82 33.27
N MET A 477 -4.62 16.28 32.45
CA MET A 477 -4.84 16.19 30.99
C MET A 477 -5.94 15.20 30.61
N LEU A 478 -6.16 14.14 31.40
CA LEU A 478 -7.27 13.22 31.16
C LEU A 478 -8.64 13.87 31.41
N LEU A 479 -8.72 14.77 32.38
CA LEU A 479 -9.94 15.51 32.72
C LEU A 479 -10.30 16.59 31.68
N GLU A 480 -9.35 16.99 30.84
CA GLU A 480 -9.62 17.88 29.69
C GLU A 480 -10.46 17.18 28.62
N PHE A 481 -10.46 15.85 28.56
CA PHE A 481 -11.27 15.14 27.58
C PHE A 481 -12.74 15.08 27.96
N GLN A 482 -13.59 15.46 27.00
CA GLN A 482 -15.03 15.39 27.18
C GLN A 482 -15.48 13.93 27.33
N GLY A 483 -16.22 13.63 28.39
CA GLY A 483 -16.71 12.28 28.71
C GLY A 483 -15.81 11.46 29.64
N ILE A 484 -14.64 11.99 30.04
CA ILE A 484 -13.78 11.44 31.10
C ILE A 484 -13.93 12.28 32.36
N GLY A 485 -14.66 11.75 33.35
CA GLY A 485 -14.71 12.31 34.70
C GLY A 485 -13.67 11.67 35.63
N GLU A 486 -13.58 12.15 36.87
CA GLU A 486 -12.56 11.72 37.84
C GLU A 486 -12.48 10.21 38.05
N LYS A 487 -13.63 9.53 38.15
CA LYS A 487 -13.69 8.08 38.32
C LYS A 487 -13.11 7.33 37.11
N LYS A 488 -13.35 7.82 35.88
CA LYS A 488 -12.81 7.21 34.66
C LYS A 488 -11.33 7.51 34.50
N ALA A 489 -10.90 8.74 34.80
CA ALA A 489 -9.49 9.11 34.80
C ALA A 489 -8.68 8.24 35.78
N ALA A 490 -9.20 7.99 36.98
CA ALA A 490 -8.56 7.11 37.96
C ALA A 490 -8.44 5.67 37.45
N LYS A 491 -9.47 5.13 36.78
CA LYS A 491 -9.43 3.80 36.17
C LYS A 491 -8.42 3.70 35.03
N ILE A 492 -8.34 4.72 34.17
CA ILE A 492 -7.36 4.77 33.07
C ILE A 492 -5.95 4.79 33.65
N LEU A 493 -5.69 5.62 34.67
CA LEU A 493 -4.38 5.69 35.34
C LEU A 493 -3.98 4.38 35.99
N ALA A 494 -4.91 3.73 36.71
CA ALA A 494 -4.66 2.42 37.31
C ALA A 494 -4.42 1.34 36.26
N GLY A 495 -5.14 1.41 35.13
CA GLY A 495 -5.04 0.44 34.04
C GLY A 495 -3.76 0.53 33.19
N ARG A 496 -2.98 1.61 33.28
CA ARG A 496 -1.75 1.79 32.47
C ARG A 496 -0.66 0.74 32.71
N ALA A 497 -0.67 0.10 33.89
CA ALA A 497 0.27 -0.97 34.19
C ALA A 497 0.03 -2.20 33.30
N ASP A 498 -1.22 -2.47 32.94
CA ASP A 498 -1.65 -3.71 32.28
C ASP A 498 -2.16 -3.46 30.85
N ILE A 499 -2.62 -2.25 30.55
CA ILE A 499 -3.27 -1.88 29.28
C ILE A 499 -2.44 -0.81 28.57
N LYS A 500 -1.89 -1.18 27.42
CA LYS A 500 -1.38 -0.23 26.44
C LYS A 500 -2.51 0.15 25.49
N TYR A 501 -2.95 1.40 25.54
CA TYR A 501 -4.02 1.90 24.67
C TYR A 501 -3.44 2.12 23.26
N ALA A 502 -3.66 1.17 22.36
CA ALA A 502 -3.24 1.25 20.95
C ALA A 502 -4.36 1.76 20.05
N SER A 503 -5.61 1.64 20.51
CA SER A 503 -6.81 2.12 19.84
C SER A 503 -7.78 2.72 20.86
N MET A 504 -8.66 3.60 20.39
CA MET A 504 -9.74 4.19 21.20
C MET A 504 -10.67 3.11 21.76
N ASN A 505 -10.81 1.98 21.06
CA ASN A 505 -11.59 0.82 21.53
C ASN A 505 -10.97 0.15 22.77
N ASP A 506 -9.68 0.36 23.05
CA ASP A 506 -9.05 -0.18 24.27
C ASP A 506 -9.57 0.49 25.54
N LEU A 507 -10.28 1.62 25.45
CA LEU A 507 -11.02 2.21 26.57
C LEU A 507 -12.12 1.29 27.12
N ILE A 508 -12.58 0.32 26.32
CA ILE A 508 -13.50 -0.73 26.81
C ILE A 508 -12.84 -1.55 27.91
N LYS A 509 -11.54 -1.85 27.78
CA LYS A 509 -10.74 -2.55 28.78
C LYS A 509 -10.58 -1.73 30.06
N ALA A 510 -10.69 -0.40 29.98
CA ALA A 510 -10.74 0.50 31.13
C ALA A 510 -12.15 0.63 31.76
N GLY A 511 -13.12 -0.17 31.29
CA GLY A 511 -14.49 -0.22 31.80
C GLY A 511 -15.43 0.83 31.21
N MET A 512 -15.13 1.37 30.02
CA MET A 512 -16.08 2.20 29.26
C MET A 512 -16.97 1.32 28.36
N GLY A 513 -18.26 1.62 28.28
CA GLY A 513 -19.15 0.92 27.34
C GLY A 513 -18.90 1.35 25.88
N GLU A 514 -19.20 0.49 24.91
CA GLU A 514 -18.99 0.76 23.47
C GLU A 514 -19.64 2.08 23.01
N LYS A 515 -20.88 2.35 23.44
CA LYS A 515 -21.57 3.62 23.15
C LYS A 515 -20.84 4.83 23.74
N GLN A 516 -20.23 4.67 24.91
CA GLN A 516 -19.46 5.74 25.55
C GLN A 516 -18.13 5.98 24.83
N VAL A 517 -17.51 4.93 24.28
CA VAL A 517 -16.28 5.04 23.48
C VAL A 517 -16.56 5.72 22.14
N ALA A 518 -17.64 5.35 21.46
CA ALA A 518 -18.07 6.02 20.22
C ALA A 518 -18.37 7.50 20.46
N GLN A 519 -19.10 7.83 21.53
CA GLN A 519 -19.36 9.22 21.92
C GLN A 519 -18.07 9.97 22.28
N PHE A 520 -17.14 9.31 22.95
CA PHE A 520 -15.84 9.89 23.31
C PHE A 520 -15.00 10.25 22.08
N HIS A 521 -14.93 9.37 21.09
CA HIS A 521 -14.25 9.65 19.81
C HIS A 521 -14.94 10.80 19.06
N GLN A 522 -16.26 10.80 19.02
CA GLN A 522 -17.02 11.88 18.37
C GLN A 522 -16.76 13.25 19.00
N LEU A 523 -16.70 13.33 20.33
CA LEU A 523 -16.51 14.58 21.06
C LEU A 523 -15.08 15.11 21.02
N ASN A 524 -14.08 14.23 21.08
CA ASN A 524 -12.67 14.63 21.22
C ASN A 524 -11.86 14.61 19.92
N VAL A 525 -12.35 13.95 18.87
CA VAL A 525 -11.69 13.88 17.56
C VAL A 525 -12.60 14.43 16.46
N GLU A 526 -13.78 13.85 16.26
CA GLU A 526 -14.61 14.21 15.11
C GLU A 526 -15.19 15.63 15.15
N SER A 527 -15.44 16.16 16.35
CA SER A 527 -15.96 17.51 16.57
C SER A 527 -15.01 18.57 16.02
N GLN A 528 -13.70 18.36 16.19
CA GLN A 528 -12.64 19.24 15.69
C GLN A 528 -12.52 19.20 14.15
N LEU A 529 -13.00 18.13 13.52
CA LEU A 529 -13.00 17.97 12.06
C LEU A 529 -14.28 18.49 11.39
N ARG A 530 -15.25 19.02 12.14
CA ARG A 530 -16.54 19.48 11.56
C ARG A 530 -16.36 20.66 10.62
N LEU A 531 -15.53 21.64 10.98
CA LEU A 531 -15.31 22.82 10.14
C LEU A 531 -14.55 22.46 8.85
N LEU A 532 -13.54 21.58 8.94
CA LEU A 532 -12.85 21.05 7.77
C LEU A 532 -13.81 20.33 6.81
N ARG A 533 -14.74 19.51 7.34
CA ARG A 533 -15.77 18.87 6.52
C ARG A 533 -16.67 19.87 5.80
N GLN A 534 -17.12 20.91 6.50
CA GLN A 534 -17.99 21.94 5.90
C GLN A 534 -17.27 22.72 4.80
N LEU A 535 -15.98 23.02 4.99
CA LEU A 535 -15.16 23.72 4.00
C LEU A 535 -14.89 22.84 2.77
N GLU A 536 -14.55 21.56 2.96
CA GLU A 536 -14.40 20.58 1.86
C GLU A 536 -15.72 20.38 1.09
N GLU A 537 -16.88 20.37 1.77
CA GLU A 537 -18.20 20.25 1.13
C GLU A 537 -18.60 21.52 0.36
N HIS A 538 -18.28 22.71 0.87
CA HIS A 538 -18.54 23.98 0.21
C HIS A 538 -17.72 24.10 -1.09
N GLU A 539 -16.45 23.69 -1.06
CA GLU A 539 -15.59 23.62 -2.25
C GLU A 539 -16.14 22.67 -3.32
N ARG A 540 -16.58 21.46 -2.91
CA ARG A 540 -17.24 20.51 -3.82
C ARG A 540 -18.50 21.08 -4.46
N LYS A 541 -19.26 21.90 -3.74
CA LYS A 541 -20.45 22.57 -4.26
C LYS A 541 -20.09 23.71 -5.20
N GLN A 542 -19.06 24.52 -4.90
CA GLN A 542 -18.60 25.61 -5.78
C GLN A 542 -17.98 25.09 -7.08
N SER A 543 -17.17 24.03 -7.02
CA SER A 543 -16.61 23.36 -8.20
C SER A 543 -17.68 22.77 -9.13
N ARG A 544 -18.86 22.41 -8.61
CA ARG A 544 -20.00 21.96 -9.42
C ARG A 544 -20.80 23.10 -10.06
N HIS A 545 -20.81 24.30 -9.47
CA HIS A 545 -21.55 25.46 -10.00
C HIS A 545 -20.75 26.26 -11.04
N SER A 546 -19.42 26.08 -11.13
CA SER A 546 -18.58 26.70 -12.16
C SER A 546 -18.59 25.96 -13.50
N MET A 547 -19.36 24.88 -13.65
CA MET A 547 -19.60 24.20 -14.92
C MET A 547 -21.00 24.57 -15.46
N THR A 548 -21.11 25.75 -16.08
CA THR A 548 -22.24 26.06 -16.97
C THR A 548 -22.19 25.14 -18.21
N PRO A 549 -23.30 24.50 -18.62
CA PRO A 549 -23.32 23.69 -19.83
C PRO A 549 -23.19 24.61 -21.05
N LEU A 550 -22.11 24.45 -21.81
CA LEU A 550 -22.00 25.01 -23.16
C LEU A 550 -23.04 24.30 -24.03
N THR A 551 -24.17 24.94 -24.27
CA THR A 551 -25.09 24.54 -25.33
C THR A 551 -24.44 24.87 -26.69
N PRO A 552 -24.36 23.94 -27.65
CA PRO A 552 -23.89 24.27 -28.98
C PRO A 552 -25.02 25.01 -29.72
N ARG A 553 -24.83 26.31 -29.99
CA ARG A 553 -25.60 27.01 -31.03
C ARG A 553 -25.08 26.54 -32.39
N TRP A 554 -25.87 25.74 -33.10
CA TRP A 554 -25.67 25.45 -34.51
C TRP A 554 -26.18 26.63 -35.35
N PRO A 555 -25.44 27.12 -36.36
CA PRO A 555 -26.01 28.03 -37.35
C PRO A 555 -26.93 27.24 -38.29
N THR A 556 -28.20 27.60 -38.32
CA THR A 556 -29.17 27.14 -39.32
C THR A 556 -28.82 27.73 -40.68
N VAL A 557 -28.46 26.88 -41.64
CA VAL A 557 -28.35 27.23 -43.06
C VAL A 557 -29.75 27.13 -43.67
N PRO A 558 -30.26 28.15 -44.39
CA PRO A 558 -31.55 28.03 -45.07
C PRO A 558 -31.41 27.19 -46.34
N PHE A 559 -32.24 26.16 -46.46
CA PHE A 559 -32.54 25.50 -47.73
C PHE A 559 -33.30 26.49 -48.61
N THR A 560 -32.79 26.75 -49.81
CA THR A 560 -33.56 27.31 -50.92
C THR A 560 -33.64 26.26 -52.01
N ASP A 561 -34.87 25.90 -52.38
CA ASP A 561 -35.23 25.06 -53.52
C ASP A 561 -34.75 25.69 -54.84
N ALA A 562 -34.10 24.87 -55.67
CA ALA A 562 -34.08 24.93 -57.13
C ALA A 562 -33.57 23.61 -57.70
#